data_AF-A0A645I7K3-F1
#
_entry.id   AF-A0A645I7K3-F1
#
_cell.length_a   1.000
_cell.length_b   1.000
_cell.length_c   1.000
_cell.angle_alpha   90.00
_cell.angle_beta   90.00
_cell.angle_gamma   90.00
#
_symmetry.space_group_name_H-M   'P 1'
#
loop_
_entity.id
_entity.type
_entity.pdbx_description
1 polymer ?
#
loop_
_entity_poly.entity_id
_entity_poly.type
_entity_poly.pdbx_seq_one_letter_code
_entity_poly.pdbx_strand_id
1 'polypeptide(L)' 'MGQSALSYHMKILVESGIVESRQEGKWTHYKISKKGSAYASELLKELTTPNTEIDEYNCCKR' A
#
# COMPACT_ATOMS: atom_id res chain seq x y z
N MET A 1 -7.61 -0.60 -26.24
CA MET A 1 -6.18 -0.27 -26.07
C MET A 1 -5.76 -0.69 -24.67
N GLY A 2 -5.09 -1.82 -24.52
CA GLY A 2 -4.68 -2.31 -23.21
C GLY A 2 -3.41 -1.61 -22.78
N GLN A 3 -3.49 -0.69 -21.82
CA GLN A 3 -2.34 -0.50 -20.94
C GLN A 3 -1.98 -1.89 -20.41
N SER A 4 -0.73 -2.31 -20.53
CA SER A 4 -0.30 -3.51 -19.83
C SER A 4 -0.70 -3.32 -18.37
N ALA A 5 -1.30 -4.34 -17.74
CA ALA A 5 -1.74 -4.21 -16.35
C ALA A 5 -0.60 -3.65 -15.48
N LEU A 6 0.64 -4.02 -15.79
CA LEU A 6 1.85 -3.49 -15.16
C LEU A 6 1.97 -1.95 -15.25
N SER A 7 1.85 -1.35 -16.42
CA SER A 7 1.98 0.11 -16.59
C SER A 7 0.95 0.89 -15.75
N TYR A 8 -0.27 0.35 -15.65
CA TYR A 8 -1.33 0.93 -14.81
C TYR A 8 -0.98 0.85 -13.31
N HIS A 9 -0.60 -0.33 -12.83
CA HIS A 9 -0.20 -0.49 -11.42
C HIS A 9 1.05 0.35 -11.09
N MET A 10 2.03 0.43 -12.01
CA MET A 10 3.23 1.24 -11.81
C MET A 10 2.91 2.73 -11.68
N LYS A 11 1.95 3.24 -12.45
CA LYS A 11 1.47 4.62 -12.31
C LYS A 11 0.91 4.85 -10.90
N ILE A 12 0.02 3.98 -10.42
CA ILE A 12 -0.56 4.07 -9.07
C ILE A 12 0.51 3.99 -7.98
N LEU A 13 1.48 3.08 -8.12
CA LEU A 13 2.57 2.92 -7.16
C LEU A 13 3.49 4.15 -7.10
N VAL A 14 3.68 4.84 -8.24
CA VAL A 14 4.44 6.10 -8.28
C VAL A 14 3.62 7.25 -7.70
N GLU A 15 2.35 7.38 -8.08
CA GLU A 15 1.45 8.43 -7.58
C GLU A 15 1.19 8.31 -6.06
N SER A 16 1.13 7.10 -5.52
CA SER A 16 1.04 6.85 -4.07
C SER A 16 2.36 7.09 -3.30
N GLY A 17 3.48 7.34 -4.00
CA GLY A 17 4.79 7.55 -3.40
C GLY A 17 5.47 6.28 -2.86
N ILE A 18 4.89 5.09 -3.07
CA ILE A 18 5.49 3.80 -2.67
C ILE A 18 6.70 3.48 -3.55
N VAL A 19 6.63 3.87 -4.83
CA VAL A 19 7.69 3.67 -5.82
C VAL A 19 8.20 5.02 -6.31
N GLU A 20 9.51 5.15 -6.42
CA GLU A 20 10.16 6.25 -7.12
C GLU A 20 10.47 5.82 -8.56
N SER A 21 10.22 6.73 -9.51
CA SER A 21 10.60 6.56 -10.91
C SER A 21 11.65 7.60 -11.31
N ARG A 22 12.63 7.17 -12.10
CA ARG A 22 13.65 8.03 -12.70
C ARG A 22 13.80 7.67 -14.16
N GLN A 23 13.69 8.66 -15.04
CA GLN A 23 13.99 8.47 -16.45
C GLN A 23 15.50 8.54 -16.68
N GLU A 24 16.02 7.56 -17.40
CA GLU A 24 17.42 7.48 -17.81
C GLU A 24 17.46 7.13 -19.31
N GLY A 25 17.53 8.17 -20.14
CA GLY A 25 17.44 8.05 -21.59
C GLY A 25 16.08 7.50 -22.02
N LYS A 26 16.09 6.36 -22.73
CA LYS A 26 14.89 5.68 -23.23
C LYS A 26 14.19 4.81 -22.19
N TRP A 27 14.81 4.60 -21.03
CA TRP A 27 14.33 3.67 -20.01
C TRP A 27 13.88 4.42 -18.75
N THR A 28 12.86 3.88 -18.08
CA THR A 28 12.43 4.35 -16.77
C THR A 28 12.85 3.33 -15.73
N HIS A 29 13.66 3.77 -14.77
CA HIS A 29 14.10 2.97 -13.64
C HIS A 29 13.13 3.18 -12.49
N TYR A 30 12.68 2.06 -11.90
CA TYR A 30 11.80 2.07 -10.74
C TYR A 30 12.53 1.50 -9.54
N LYS A 31 12.28 2.08 -8.36
CA LYS A 31 12.75 1.55 -7.09
C LYS A 31 11.72 1.81 -6.01
N ILE A 32 11.68 0.94 -5.00
CA ILE A 32 10.83 1.16 -3.83
C ILE A 32 11.36 2.37 -3.06
N SER A 33 10.49 3.33 -2.75
CA SER A 33 10.83 4.46 -1.90
C SER A 33 10.95 3.98 -0.45
N LYS A 34 12.11 4.19 0.19
CA LYS A 34 12.29 3.81 1.60
C LYS A 34 11.27 4.48 2.52
N LYS A 35 10.96 5.76 2.25
CA LYS A 35 9.99 6.54 3.04
C LYS A 35 8.55 6.10 2.74
N GLY A 36 8.20 6.02 1.45
CA GLY A 36 6.86 5.60 1.03
C GLY A 36 6.50 4.19 1.48
N SER A 37 7.44 3.24 1.37
CA SER A 37 7.21 1.86 1.82
C SER A 37 7.06 1.74 3.33
N ALA A 38 7.81 2.52 4.10
CA ALA A 38 7.70 2.55 5.56
C ALA A 38 6.31 3.08 5.97
N TYR A 39 5.90 4.21 5.40
CA TYR A 39 4.57 4.77 5.61
C TYR A 39 3.45 3.81 5.22
N ALA A 40 3.52 3.21 4.03
CA ALA A 40 2.53 2.25 3.59
C ALA A 40 2.45 1.03 4.51
N SER A 41 3.59 0.56 5.03
CA SER A 41 3.62 -0.55 6.00
C SER A 41 2.99 -0.19 7.34
N GLU A 42 3.20 1.03 7.82
CA GLU A 42 2.57 1.54 9.05
C GLU A 42 1.07 1.69 8.89
N LEU A 43 0.63 2.32 7.80
CA LEU A 43 -0.78 2.48 7.46
C LEU A 43 -1.49 1.13 7.30
N LEU A 44 -0.86 0.17 6.61
CA LEU A 44 -1.44 -1.18 6.46
C LEU A 44 -1.60 -1.86 7.81
N LYS A 45 -0.65 -1.71 8.74
CA LYS A 45 -0.79 -2.24 10.10
C LYS A 45 -1.96 -1.59 10.82
N GLU A 46 -2.08 -0.27 10.77
CA GLU A 46 -3.20 0.45 11.38
C GLU A 46 -4.55 -0.03 10.83
N LEU A 47 -4.70 -0.10 9.52
CA LEU A 47 -5.95 -0.49 8.85
C LEU A 47 -6.32 -1.97 9.03
N THR A 48 -5.32 -2.84 9.23
CA THR A 48 -5.55 -4.29 9.39
C THR A 48 -5.51 -4.75 10.84
N THR A 49 -5.18 -3.86 11.78
CA THR A 49 -5.31 -4.15 13.21
C THR A 49 -6.81 -4.24 13.50
N PRO A 50 -7.34 -5.42 13.87
CA PRO A 50 -8.74 -5.53 14.23
C PRO A 50 -9.01 -4.57 15.38
N ASN A 51 -10.02 -3.71 15.24
CA ASN A 51 -10.56 -3.00 16.38
C ASN A 51 -10.99 -4.08 17.36
N THR A 52 -10.22 -4.27 18.42
CA THR A 52 -10.67 -5.05 19.56
C THR A 52 -11.63 -4.14 20.29
N GLU A 53 -12.80 -3.91 19.68
CA GLU A 53 -13.99 -3.66 20.46
C GLU A 53 -14.07 -4.90 21.34
N ILE A 54 -13.72 -4.72 22.61
CA ILE A 54 -14.05 -5.67 23.66
C ILE A 54 -15.57 -5.60 23.74
N ASP A 55 -16.25 -6.19 22.76
CA ASP A 55 -17.60 -6.65 22.95
C ASP A 55 -17.46 -7.74 24.00
N GLU A 56 -17.64 -7.35 25.26
CA GLU A 56 -18.01 -8.25 26.33
C GLU A 56 -19.28 -8.97 25.87
N TYR A 57 -19.09 -10.04 25.11
CA TYR A 57 -20.11 -10.99 24.73
C TYR A 57 -20.46 -11.74 26.02
N ASN A 58 -21.22 -11.10 26.91
CA ASN A 58 -21.99 -11.75 27.96
C ASN A 58 -23.14 -12.53 27.30
N CYS A 59 -22.83 -13.44 26.38
CA CYS A 59 -23.76 -14.46 25.95
C CYS A 59 -23.69 -15.57 26.99
N CYS A 60 -24.82 -15.82 27.63
CA CYS A 60 -25.04 -16.79 28.71
C CYS A 60 -24.75 -16.28 30.13
N LYS A 61 -25.46 -15.23 30.57
CA LYS A 61 -25.90 -15.19 31.98
C LYS A 61 -27.18 -16.01 32.12
N ARG A 62 -26.94 -17.27 32.53
CA ARG A 62 -27.77 -18.23 33.27
C ARG A 62 -29.26 -18.38 32.95
#